data_AF-A0A2N6TED0-F1
#
_entry.id   AF-A0A2N6TED0-F1
#
_cell.length_a   1.000
_cell.length_b   1.000
_cell.length_c   1.000
_cell.angle_alpha   90.00
_cell.angle_beta   90.00
_cell.angle_gamma   90.00
#
_symmetry.space_group_name_H-M   'P 1'
#
loop_
_entity.id
_entity.type
_entity.pdbx_description
1 polymer ?
#
loop_
_entity_poly.entity_id
_entity_poly.type
_entity_poly.pdbx_seq_one_letter_code
_entity_poly.pdbx_strand_id
1 'polypeptide(L)' 'MSNITLRLTDEEREILNSVAHLYGGKLSTTIKTILFEKIEEDYNLKLIKDFEKREKEDKVELISLSDFRKELGV' A
#
# COMPACT_ATOMS: atom_id res chain seq x y z
N MET A 1 -3.67 -16.37 -16.84
CA MET A 1 -2.91 -15.25 -16.27
C MET A 1 -3.17 -14.02 -17.11
N SER A 2 -3.39 -12.86 -16.50
CA SER A 2 -3.56 -11.59 -17.21
C SER A 2 -2.20 -10.93 -17.42
N ASN A 3 -2.01 -10.33 -18.60
CA ASN A 3 -0.76 -9.67 -18.98
C ASN A 3 -0.97 -8.15 -18.99
N ILE A 4 0.04 -7.40 -18.53
CA ILE A 4 0.08 -5.94 -18.63
C ILE A 4 1.25 -5.60 -19.55
N THR A 5 0.97 -4.86 -20.62
CA THR A 5 1.99 -4.36 -21.55
C THR A 5 2.18 -2.87 -21.30
N LEU A 6 3.40 -2.49 -20.95
CA LEU A 6 3.80 -1.09 -20.76
C LEU A 6 4.74 -0.69 -21.89
N ARG A 7 4.44 0.41 -22.57
CA ARG A 7 5.38 1.03 -23.52
C ARG A 7 6.25 1.99 -22.72
N LEU A 8 7.56 1.86 -22.90
CA LEU A 8 8.56 2.71 -22.25
C LEU A 8 9.44 3.33 -23.32
N THR A 9 9.94 4.53 -23.06
CA THR A 9 11.11 5.05 -23.77
C THR A 9 12.38 4.30 -23.33
N ASP A 10 13.47 4.46 -24.07
CA ASP A 10 14.75 3.86 -23.69
C ASP A 10 15.23 4.41 -22.32
N GLU A 11 15.04 5.71 -22.08
CA GLU A 11 15.38 6.38 -20.81
C GLU A 11 14.55 5.83 -19.63
N GLU A 12 13.22 5.74 -19.78
CA GLU A 12 12.35 5.18 -18.74
C GLU A 12 12.73 3.74 -18.41
N ARG A 13 13.09 2.95 -19.43
CA ARG A 13 13.53 1.57 -19.25
C ARG A 13 14.85 1.49 -18.48
N GLU A 14 15.82 2.35 -18.76
CA GLU A 14 17.10 2.38 -18.03
C GLU A 14 16.92 2.76 -16.56
N ILE A 15 16.11 3.77 -16.29
CA ILE A 15 15.79 4.20 -14.92
C ILE A 15 15.12 3.06 -14.16
N LEU A 16 14.09 2.45 -14.76
CA LEU A 16 13.34 1.37 -14.11
C LEU A 16 14.20 0.12 -13.88
N ASN A 17 15.11 -0.22 -14.79
CA ASN A 17 16.07 -1.31 -14.56
C ASN A 17 17.03 -0.99 -13.41
N SER A 18 17.52 0.26 -13.33
CA SER A 18 18.38 0.70 -12.23
C SER A 18 17.66 0.57 -10.88
N VAL A 19 16.39 0.95 -10.82
CA VAL A 19 15.53 0.72 -9.65
C VAL A 19 15.41 -0.77 -9.36
N ALA A 20 15.07 -1.61 -10.34
CA ALA A 20 14.94 -3.06 -10.14
C ALA A 20 16.21 -3.71 -9.56
N HIS A 21 17.40 -3.23 -9.94
CA HIS A 21 18.67 -3.66 -9.37
C HIS A 21 18.81 -3.33 -7.87
N LEU A 22 18.33 -2.16 -7.42
CA LEU A 22 18.33 -1.81 -5.98
C LEU A 22 17.45 -2.77 -5.16
N TYR A 23 16.34 -3.23 -5.76
CA TYR A 23 15.42 -4.18 -5.14
C TYR A 23 15.80 -5.66 -5.40
N GLY A 24 16.98 -5.92 -5.98
CA GLY A 24 17.52 -7.27 -6.20
C GLY A 24 16.68 -8.16 -7.11
N GLY A 25 15.83 -7.58 -7.96
CA GLY A 25 14.74 -8.29 -8.63
C GLY A 25 14.65 -8.09 -10.15
N LYS A 26 13.73 -8.82 -10.77
CA LYS A 26 13.33 -8.59 -12.17
C LYS A 26 12.44 -7.35 -12.24
N LEU A 27 12.62 -6.54 -13.29
CA LEU A 27 11.84 -5.33 -13.54
C LEU A 27 10.32 -5.53 -13.40
N SER A 28 9.77 -6.62 -13.95
CA SER A 28 8.33 -6.92 -13.86
C SER A 28 7.85 -7.21 -12.45
N THR A 29 8.68 -7.79 -11.58
CA THR A 29 8.37 -8.00 -10.17
C THR A 29 8.40 -6.67 -9.44
N THR A 30 9.45 -5.86 -9.65
CA THR A 30 9.58 -4.53 -9.02
C THR A 30 8.41 -3.61 -9.38
N ILE A 31 8.02 -3.54 -10.67
CA ILE A 31 6.86 -2.75 -11.09
C ILE A 31 5.58 -3.20 -10.39
N LYS A 32 5.35 -4.52 -10.28
CA LYS A 32 4.17 -5.05 -9.58
C LYS A 32 4.18 -4.67 -8.11
N THR A 33 5.31 -4.84 -7.43
CA THR A 33 5.46 -4.48 -6.03
C THR A 33 5.16 -3.01 -5.80
N ILE A 34 5.80 -2.11 -6.54
CA ILE A 34 5.60 -0.66 -6.41
C ILE A 34 4.13 -0.29 -6.70
N LEU A 35 3.51 -0.89 -7.72
CA LEU A 35 2.11 -0.64 -8.04
C LEU A 35 1.19 -1.02 -6.87
N PHE A 36 1.38 -2.20 -6.28
CA PHE A 36 0.55 -2.65 -5.16
C PHE A 36 0.81 -1.84 -3.89
N GLU A 37 2.08 -1.53 -3.59
CA GLU A 37 2.45 -0.66 -2.46
C GLU A 37 1.78 0.70 -2.60
N LYS A 38 1.77 1.29 -3.81
CA LYS A 38 1.12 2.59 -4.02
C LYS A 38 -0.40 2.53 -3.83
N ILE A 39 -1.04 1.48 -4.34
CA ILE A 39 -2.48 1.25 -4.16
C ILE A 39 -2.81 1.06 -2.67
N GLU A 40 -2.00 0.30 -1.95
CA GLU A 40 -2.16 0.05 -0.52
C GLU A 40 -2.00 1.34 0.29
N GLU A 41 -0.98 2.15 0.00
CA GLU A 41 -0.76 3.45 0.63
C GLU A 41 -1.98 4.38 0.44
N ASP A 42 -2.47 4.50 -0.80
CA ASP A 42 -3.61 5.35 -1.11
C ASP A 42 -4.89 4.85 -0.41
N TYR A 43 -5.07 3.53 -0.30
CA TYR A 43 -6.16 2.91 0.45
C TYR A 43 -6.05 3.19 1.95
N ASN A 44 -4.87 2.98 2.54
CA ASN A 44 -4.60 3.22 3.95
C ASN A 44 -4.84 4.69 4.32
N LEU A 45 -4.37 5.63 3.49
CA LEU A 45 -4.64 7.06 3.66
C LEU A 45 -6.14 7.38 3.62
N LYS A 46 -6.89 6.72 2.74
CA LYS A 46 -8.35 6.88 2.69
C LYS A 46 -9.03 6.35 3.95
N LEU A 47 -8.58 5.19 4.46
CA LEU A 47 -9.11 4.59 5.68
C LEU A 47 -8.88 5.50 6.90
N ILE A 48 -7.67 6.05 7.04
CA ILE A 48 -7.32 6.98 8.12
C ILE A 48 -8.19 8.24 8.05
N LYS A 49 -8.33 8.85 6.87
CA LYS A 49 -9.18 10.04 6.69
C LYS A 49 -10.65 9.78 7.02
N ASP A 50 -11.17 8.60 6.70
CA ASP A 50 -12.52 8.18 7.08
C ASP A 50 -12.65 8.05 8.60
N PHE A 51 -11.68 7.41 9.26
CA PHE A 51 -11.64 7.29 10.70
C PHE A 51 -11.60 8.68 11.38
N GLU A 52 -10.68 9.55 10.99
CA GLU A 52 -10.56 10.91 11.55
C GLU A 52 -11.84 11.73 11.37
N LYS A 53 -12.54 11.56 10.25
CA LYS A 53 -13.83 12.21 10.01
C LYS A 53 -14.89 11.68 10.97
N ARG A 54 -15.02 10.35 11.10
CA ARG A 54 -16.01 9.74 12.01
C ARG A 54 -15.70 10.06 13.47
N GLU A 55 -14.44 10.14 13.84
CA GLU A 55 -14.00 10.53 15.19
C GLU A 55 -14.46 11.95 15.52
N LYS A 56 -14.24 12.91 14.61
CA LYS A 56 -14.73 14.30 14.78
C LYS A 56 -16.24 14.42 14.86
N GLU A 57 -16.95 13.48 14.25
CA GLU A 57 -18.42 13.41 14.27
C GLU A 57 -18.96 12.60 15.45
N ASP A 58 -18.10 12.12 16.37
CA ASP A 58 -18.44 11.24 17.50
C ASP A 58 -19.14 9.93 17.07
N LYS A 59 -18.73 9.39 15.92
CA LYS A 59 -19.27 8.17 15.27
C LYS A 59 -18.30 6.99 15.30
N VAL A 60 -17.35 7.00 16.24
CA VAL A 60 -16.39 5.90 16.43
C VAL A 60 -16.60 5.30 17.80
N GLU A 61 -16.49 3.98 17.89
CA GLU A 61 -16.42 3.27 19.16
C GLU A 61 -14.95 3.04 19.50
N LEU A 62 -14.54 3.49 20.68
CA LEU A 62 -13.19 3.30 21.19
C LEU A 62 -13.24 2.27 22.31
N ILE A 63 -12.41 1.24 22.22
CA ILE A 63 -12.23 0.23 23.25
C ILE A 63 -10.92 0.48 23.99
N SER A 64 -10.88 0.11 25.27
CA SER A 64 -9.64 0.18 26.04
C SER A 64 -8.65 -0.88 25.53
N LEU A 65 -7.34 -0.64 25.73
CA LEU A 65 -6.32 -1.64 25.40
C LEU A 65 -6.56 -2.98 26.15
N SER A 66 -7.11 -2.92 27.37
CA SER A 66 -7.45 -4.11 28.16
C SER A 66 -8.56 -4.93 27.49
N ASP A 67 -9.61 -4.26 27.02
CA ASP A 67 -10.74 -4.94 26.38
C ASP A 67 -10.36 -5.49 25.00
N PHE A 68 -9.56 -4.74 24.23
CA PHE A 68 -8.99 -5.23 22.98
C PHE A 68 -8.15 -6.51 23.17
N ARG A 69 -7.33 -6.57 24.21
CA ARG A 69 -6.54 -7.77 24.54
C ARG A 69 -7.41 -8.97 24.88
N LYS A 70 -8.49 -8.75 25.65
CA LYS A 70 -9.49 -9.81 25.94
C LYS A 70 -10.14 -10.34 24.66
N GLU A 71 -10.49 -9.47 23.71
CA GLU A 71 -11.06 -9.89 22.41
C GLU A 71 -10.07 -10.72 21.58
N LEU A 72 -8.78 -10.40 21.64
CA LEU A 72 -7.72 -11.14 20.96
C LEU A 72 -7.27 -12.41 21.69
N GLY A 73 -7.74 -12.64 22.92
CA GLY A 73 -7.36 -13.80 23.73
C GLY A 73 -5.92 -13.77 24.26
N VAL A 74 -5.34 -12.58 24.44
CA VAL A 74 -3.96 -12.34 24.92
C VAL A 74 -3.88 -11.53 26.21
#